data_AF-A0A6H5J9Z2-F1
#
_entry.id   AF-A0A6H5J9Z2-F1
#
_cell.length_a   1.000
_cell.length_b   1.000
_cell.length_c   1.000
_cell.angle_alpha   90.00
_cell.angle_beta   90.00
_cell.angle_gamma   90.00
#
_symmetry.space_group_name_H-M   'P 1'
#
loop_
_entity.id
_entity.type
_entity.pdbx_description
1 polymer ?
#
loop_
_entity_poly.entity_id
_entity_poly.type
_entity_poly.pdbx_seq_one_letter_code
_entity_poly.pdbx_strand_id
1 'polypeptide(L)'
;MQHLTATLWPSHNTGVNTYCLVAAGGGSVTRGTVDKGNLNPSDFIFSRKQKEVIVREPGSIGGQQFIVEECSECEVYLLDHTAALTIDLCTDCRIIVGPCESSVFIRDCKDCTVVVACQQFRARDCTDCTFFLFSATQPVVESSVGLRFACYTLDYFRGSRGIPYLYILSCF
;
A
#
# COMPACT_ATOMS: atom_id res chain seq x y z
N MET A 1 10.31 -21.25 2.33
CA MET A 1 10.43 -20.09 1.42
C MET A 1 9.01 -19.69 1.05
N GLN A 2 8.40 -18.75 1.79
CA GLN A 2 7.01 -18.35 1.54
C GLN A 2 7.01 -17.25 0.46
N HIS A 3 6.50 -17.59 -0.71
CA HIS A 3 6.24 -16.65 -1.79
C HIS A 3 5.03 -15.79 -1.40
N LEU A 4 5.25 -14.50 -1.12
CA LEU A 4 4.16 -13.53 -1.05
C LEU A 4 3.73 -13.27 -2.50
N THR A 5 2.52 -13.66 -2.85
CA THR A 5 1.97 -13.47 -4.20
C THR A 5 0.91 -12.38 -4.09
N ALA A 6 1.08 -11.27 -4.81
CA ALA A 6 0.06 -10.23 -4.91
C ALA A 6 -0.28 -9.96 -6.36
N THR A 7 -1.52 -10.27 -6.77
CA THR A 7 -1.94 -10.21 -8.17
C THR A 7 -2.76 -8.95 -8.43
N LEU A 8 -2.32 -8.10 -9.38
CA LEU A 8 -3.08 -6.97 -9.94
C LEU A 8 -3.70 -7.41 -11.28
N TRP A 9 -5.00 -7.22 -11.49
CA TRP A 9 -5.72 -7.65 -12.70
C TRP A 9 -5.94 -6.46 -13.66
N PRO A 10 -5.56 -6.52 -14.96
CA PRO A 10 -5.98 -5.55 -15.96
C PRO A 10 -7.38 -5.89 -16.51
N SER A 11 -8.23 -4.88 -16.72
CA SER A 11 -9.65 -5.06 -17.03
C SER A 11 -10.00 -5.55 -18.45
N HIS A 12 -9.05 -5.88 -19.33
CA HIS A 12 -9.39 -6.42 -20.66
C HIS A 12 -8.37 -7.45 -21.20
N ASN A 13 -8.89 -8.67 -21.39
CA ASN A 13 -8.52 -9.74 -22.32
C ASN A 13 -7.15 -10.47 -22.19
N THR A 14 -7.26 -11.77 -21.87
CA THR A 14 -6.34 -12.89 -22.19
C THR A 14 -4.85 -12.69 -21.88
N GLY A 15 -4.51 -12.87 -20.61
CA GLY A 15 -3.13 -13.08 -20.17
C GLY A 15 -3.06 -12.88 -18.66
N VAL A 16 -3.05 -13.97 -17.90
CA VAL A 16 -2.80 -13.89 -16.46
C VAL A 16 -1.35 -13.45 -16.27
N ASN A 17 -1.10 -12.15 -16.17
CA ASN A 17 0.16 -11.66 -15.61
C ASN A 17 0.08 -11.86 -14.10
N THR A 18 0.39 -13.07 -13.65
CA THR A 18 0.73 -13.32 -12.25
C THR A 18 1.98 -12.51 -11.95
N TYR A 19 1.83 -11.34 -11.35
CA TYR A 19 2.95 -10.68 -10.70
C TYR A 19 3.26 -11.51 -9.45
N CYS A 20 4.07 -12.55 -9.59
CA CYS A 20 4.84 -13.04 -8.46
C CYS A 20 5.62 -11.81 -7.95
N LEU A 21 5.51 -11.44 -6.67
CA LEU A 21 6.29 -10.34 -6.10
C LEU A 21 7.77 -10.77 -6.08
N VAL A 22 8.40 -10.72 -7.24
CA VAL A 22 9.84 -10.61 -7.38
C VAL A 22 10.07 -9.13 -7.18
N ALA A 23 10.66 -8.75 -6.04
CA ALA A 23 11.25 -7.43 -5.85
C ALA A 23 12.05 -7.12 -7.12
N ALA A 24 11.54 -6.21 -7.97
CA ALA A 24 12.08 -6.03 -9.31
C ALA A 24 13.32 -5.12 -9.29
N GLY A 25 13.65 -4.52 -8.15
CA GLY A 25 14.85 -3.74 -7.95
C GLY A 25 15.95 -4.52 -7.22
N GLY A 26 17.21 -4.32 -7.63
CA GLY A 26 18.40 -4.75 -6.88
C GLY A 26 18.64 -3.98 -5.57
N GLY A 27 17.57 -3.50 -4.94
CA GLY A 27 17.58 -2.78 -3.67
C GLY A 27 17.57 -3.72 -2.47
N SER A 28 17.95 -3.20 -1.31
CA SER A 28 17.94 -3.95 -0.04
C SER A 28 16.50 -4.27 0.37
N VAL A 29 16.23 -5.53 0.72
CA VAL A 29 14.92 -5.97 1.22
C VAL A 29 14.91 -5.89 2.74
N THR A 30 14.08 -5.01 3.31
CA THR A 30 13.90 -4.85 4.75
C THR A 30 12.58 -5.50 5.18
N ARG A 31 12.66 -6.59 5.96
CA ARG A 31 11.51 -7.22 6.62
C ARG A 31 11.58 -6.97 8.13
N GLY A 32 10.45 -6.63 8.74
CA GLY A 32 10.39 -6.42 10.18
C GLY A 32 9.09 -6.93 10.78
N THR A 33 9.21 -7.53 11.96
CA THR A 33 8.10 -7.96 12.82
C THR A 33 8.01 -7.03 14.02
N VAL A 34 6.80 -6.54 14.33
CA VAL A 34 6.56 -5.73 15.53
C VAL A 34 6.31 -6.64 16.74
N ASP A 35 6.97 -6.37 17.87
CA ASP A 35 6.70 -7.07 19.12
C ASP A 35 5.40 -6.54 19.75
N LYS A 36 4.38 -7.41 19.81
CA LYS A 36 3.05 -7.07 20.33
C LYS A 36 3.04 -6.77 21.83
N GLY A 37 4.06 -7.18 22.57
CA GLY A 37 4.18 -6.91 24.00
C GLY A 37 4.64 -5.49 24.33
N ASN A 38 5.26 -4.80 23.37
CA ASN A 38 5.82 -3.46 23.58
C ASN A 38 5.79 -2.65 22.26
N LEU A 39 4.66 -1.99 22.01
CA LEU A 39 4.48 -1.18 20.80
C LEU A 39 5.24 0.14 20.92
N ASN A 40 6.20 0.37 20.02
CA ASN A 40 6.87 1.66 19.88
C ASN A 40 6.30 2.41 18.65
N PRO A 41 5.92 3.69 18.77
CA PRO A 41 5.48 4.50 17.63
C PRO A 41 6.42 4.45 16.42
N SER A 42 7.74 4.33 16.62
CA SER A 42 8.71 4.25 15.52
C SER A 42 8.55 3.02 14.62
N ASP A 43 7.94 1.95 15.12
CA ASP A 43 7.77 0.70 14.36
C ASP A 43 6.73 0.83 13.23
N PHE A 44 5.91 1.88 13.31
CA PHE A 44 4.82 2.19 12.39
C PHE A 44 5.12 3.40 11.50
N ILE A 45 6.40 3.75 11.38
CA ILE A 45 6.87 4.85 10.54
C ILE A 45 7.98 4.33 9.63
N PHE A 46 7.80 4.50 8.33
CA PHE A 46 8.87 4.40 7.35
C PHE A 46 9.24 5.81 6.92
N SER A 47 10.40 6.28 7.35
CA SER A 47 10.89 7.64 7.12
C SER A 47 12.25 7.60 6.44
N ARG A 48 12.44 8.46 5.42
CA ARG A 48 13.73 8.67 4.74
C ARG A 48 14.37 7.41 4.15
N LYS A 49 13.53 6.60 3.49
CA LYS A 49 13.97 5.37 2.82
C LYS A 49 14.30 5.65 1.36
N GLN A 50 15.32 4.98 0.84
CA GLN A 50 15.75 5.17 -0.53
C GLN A 50 16.18 3.86 -1.17
N LYS A 51 15.64 3.53 -2.36
CA LYS A 51 16.03 2.32 -3.12
C LYS A 51 15.88 1.03 -2.31
N GLU A 52 14.86 0.97 -1.46
CA GLU A 52 14.58 -0.16 -0.58
C GLU A 52 13.24 -0.82 -0.94
N VAL A 53 13.17 -2.13 -0.73
CA VAL A 53 11.92 -2.88 -0.71
C VAL A 53 11.58 -3.20 0.73
N ILE A 54 10.47 -2.67 1.23
CA ILE A 54 10.12 -2.70 2.64
C ILE A 54 8.80 -3.44 2.82
N VAL A 55 8.78 -4.42 3.71
CA VAL A 55 7.60 -5.29 3.89
C VAL A 55 7.20 -5.36 5.36
N ARG A 56 5.91 -5.11 5.62
CA ARG A 56 5.18 -5.51 6.83
C ARG A 56 4.31 -6.70 6.51
N GLU A 57 4.60 -7.82 7.16
CA GLU A 57 3.90 -9.09 6.96
C GLU A 57 2.51 -9.09 7.62
N PRO A 58 1.62 -10.01 7.21
CA PRO A 58 0.32 -10.13 7.85
C PRO A 58 0.38 -10.32 9.36
N GLY A 59 -0.42 -9.52 10.09
CA GLY A 59 -0.47 -9.54 11.55
C GLY A 59 0.63 -8.75 12.25
N SER A 60 1.51 -8.08 11.50
CA SER A 60 2.60 -7.24 12.05
C SER A 60 2.18 -5.80 12.33
N ILE A 61 1.12 -5.27 11.70
CA ILE A 61 0.64 -3.91 11.98
C ILE A 61 -0.51 -3.94 12.99
N GLY A 62 -1.43 -4.91 12.86
CA GLY A 62 -2.49 -5.12 13.84
C GLY A 62 -3.42 -3.92 14.01
N GLY A 63 -3.75 -3.21 12.92
CA GLY A 63 -4.70 -2.10 12.96
C GLY A 63 -4.16 -0.82 13.60
N GLN A 64 -2.84 -0.67 13.74
CA GLN A 64 -2.27 0.61 14.16
C GLN A 64 -2.27 1.63 13.02
N GLN A 65 -2.14 2.91 13.37
CA GLN A 65 -1.84 3.96 12.40
C GLN A 65 -0.46 3.74 11.81
N PHE A 66 -0.28 4.00 10.51
CA PHE A 66 0.99 3.87 9.81
C PHE A 66 1.35 5.15 9.05
N ILE A 67 2.64 5.49 9.00
CA ILE A 67 3.17 6.65 8.27
C ILE A 67 4.28 6.18 7.32
N VAL A 68 4.20 6.64 6.07
CA VAL A 68 5.28 6.52 5.08
C VAL A 68 5.66 7.93 4.65
N GLU A 69 6.86 8.38 4.96
CA GLU A 69 7.28 9.76 4.74
C GLU A 69 8.70 9.85 4.15
N GLU A 70 8.93 10.87 3.32
CA GLU A 70 10.25 11.20 2.77
C GLU A 70 10.95 10.01 2.06
N CYS A 71 10.17 9.10 1.46
CA CYS A 71 10.71 7.92 0.78
C CYS A 71 10.94 8.19 -0.72
N SER A 72 12.01 7.63 -1.29
CA SER A 72 12.34 7.79 -2.72
C SER A 72 12.74 6.47 -3.39
N GLU A 73 12.25 6.21 -4.59
CA GLU A 73 12.60 5.00 -5.36
C GLU A 73 12.35 3.70 -4.55
N CYS A 74 11.28 3.66 -3.74
CA CYS A 74 11.00 2.56 -2.81
C CYS A 74 9.79 1.74 -3.23
N GLU A 75 9.82 0.44 -2.88
CA GLU A 75 8.64 -0.41 -2.89
C GLU A 75 8.21 -0.72 -1.47
N VAL A 76 7.05 -0.22 -1.04
CA VAL A 76 6.52 -0.39 0.30
C VAL A 76 5.31 -1.32 0.27
N TYR A 77 5.35 -2.38 1.06
CA TYR A 77 4.29 -3.38 1.17
C TYR A 77 3.80 -3.48 2.61
N LEU A 78 2.62 -2.91 2.88
CA LEU A 78 1.93 -3.00 4.18
C LEU A 78 0.85 -4.08 4.08
N LEU A 79 1.23 -5.35 4.21
CA LEU A 79 0.35 -6.50 3.99
C LEU A 79 -0.47 -6.88 5.24
N ASP A 80 -1.00 -5.87 5.94
CA ASP A 80 -1.90 -6.03 7.08
C ASP A 80 -2.86 -4.84 7.11
N HIS A 81 -3.93 -4.97 7.89
CA HIS A 81 -4.87 -3.87 8.08
C HIS A 81 -4.28 -2.75 8.93
N THR A 82 -4.61 -1.51 8.59
CA THR A 82 -4.20 -0.28 9.29
C THR A 82 -5.42 0.48 9.79
N ALA A 83 -5.33 1.17 10.93
CA ALA A 83 -6.42 2.06 11.36
C ALA A 83 -6.51 3.29 10.45
N ALA A 84 -5.36 3.95 10.23
CA ALA A 84 -5.20 5.13 9.38
C ALA A 84 -3.84 5.10 8.70
N LEU A 85 -3.73 5.72 7.53
CA LEU A 85 -2.48 5.77 6.76
C LEU A 85 -2.19 7.20 6.28
N THR A 86 -0.95 7.65 6.53
CA THR A 86 -0.42 8.87 5.93
C THR A 86 0.75 8.52 5.01
N ILE A 87 0.72 9.06 3.78
CA ILE A 87 1.84 9.01 2.84
C ILE A 87 2.23 10.45 2.54
N ASP A 88 3.47 10.83 2.83
CA ASP A 88 3.94 12.22 2.76
C ASP A 88 5.29 12.32 2.07
N LEU A 89 5.51 13.34 1.24
CA LEU A 89 6.83 13.66 0.65
C LEU A 89 7.51 12.47 -0.06
N CYS A 90 6.74 11.57 -0.67
CA CYS A 90 7.28 10.39 -1.36
C CYS A 90 7.45 10.63 -2.86
N THR A 91 8.55 10.15 -3.44
CA THR A 91 8.86 10.31 -4.87
C THR A 91 9.22 8.98 -5.51
N ASP A 92 8.66 8.67 -6.68
CA ASP A 92 8.96 7.43 -7.42
C ASP A 92 8.79 6.17 -6.56
N CYS A 93 7.70 6.11 -5.79
CA CYS A 93 7.43 5.00 -4.87
C CYS A 93 6.24 4.17 -5.32
N ARG A 94 6.34 2.85 -5.11
CA ARG A 94 5.22 1.92 -5.24
C ARG A 94 4.77 1.50 -3.84
N ILE A 95 3.56 1.85 -3.45
CA ILE A 95 3.06 1.66 -2.09
C ILE A 95 1.79 0.80 -2.14
N ILE A 96 1.88 -0.43 -1.64
CA ILE A 96 0.82 -1.43 -1.64
C ILE A 96 0.36 -1.67 -0.22
N VAL A 97 -0.92 -1.44 0.05
CA VAL A 97 -1.46 -1.48 1.41
C VAL A 97 -2.68 -2.38 1.47
N GLY A 98 -2.76 -3.18 2.53
CA GLY A 98 -3.98 -3.86 2.93
C GLY A 98 -5.13 -2.88 3.25
N PRO A 99 -6.29 -3.40 3.68
CA PRO A 99 -7.43 -2.54 4.00
C PRO A 99 -7.10 -1.55 5.13
N CYS A 100 -7.37 -0.26 4.86
CA CYS A 100 -7.34 0.78 5.87
C CYS A 100 -8.75 1.00 6.42
N GLU A 101 -8.90 0.91 7.74
CA GLU A 101 -10.22 1.00 8.39
C GLU A 101 -10.83 2.39 8.23
N SER A 102 -10.03 3.45 8.33
CA SER A 102 -10.54 4.83 8.30
C SER A 102 -10.02 5.61 7.10
N SER A 103 -9.12 6.56 7.32
CA SER A 103 -8.64 7.50 6.31
C SER A 103 -7.27 7.13 5.76
N VAL A 104 -7.11 7.45 4.48
CA VAL A 104 -5.81 7.49 3.80
C VAL A 104 -5.59 8.93 3.38
N PHE A 105 -4.47 9.52 3.80
CA PHE A 105 -4.08 10.86 3.40
C PHE A 105 -2.74 10.84 2.66
N ILE A 106 -2.73 11.36 1.43
CA ILE A 106 -1.56 11.41 0.57
C ILE A 106 -1.23 12.87 0.28
N ARG A 107 0.00 13.28 0.58
CA ARG A 107 0.43 14.67 0.49
C ARG A 107 1.81 14.77 -0.16
N ASP A 108 2.00 15.82 -0.97
CA ASP A 108 3.30 16.20 -1.50
C ASP A 108 4.04 15.03 -2.18
N CYS A 109 3.30 14.15 -2.86
CA CYS A 109 3.83 12.94 -3.49
C CYS A 109 3.99 13.12 -5.00
N LYS A 110 5.05 12.57 -5.56
CA LYS A 110 5.36 12.67 -7.00
C LYS A 110 5.67 11.30 -7.61
N ASP A 111 5.16 11.03 -8.81
CA ASP A 111 5.44 9.81 -9.58
C ASP A 111 5.17 8.51 -8.78
N CYS A 112 4.21 8.54 -7.84
CA CYS A 112 3.92 7.40 -6.97
C CYS A 112 2.78 6.53 -7.53
N THR A 113 2.86 5.23 -7.30
CA THR A 113 1.75 4.30 -7.51
C THR A 113 1.28 3.75 -6.18
N VAL A 114 0.01 3.96 -5.83
CA VAL A 114 -0.56 3.51 -4.54
C VAL A 114 -1.75 2.60 -4.78
N VAL A 115 -1.77 1.46 -4.09
CA VAL A 115 -2.89 0.50 -4.10
C VAL A 115 -3.45 0.43 -2.68
N VAL A 116 -4.71 0.81 -2.49
CA VAL A 116 -5.31 0.87 -1.15
C VAL A 116 -6.84 0.77 -1.19
N ALA A 117 -7.42 0.12 -0.19
CA ALA A 117 -8.84 0.18 0.12
C ALA A 117 -9.03 0.95 1.44
N CYS A 118 -9.96 1.89 1.50
CA CYS A 118 -10.18 2.73 2.68
C CYS A 118 -11.63 3.21 2.82
N GLN A 119 -11.99 3.79 3.97
CA GLN A 119 -13.27 4.50 4.09
C GLN A 119 -13.20 5.88 3.44
N GLN A 120 -12.17 6.66 3.76
CA GLN A 120 -11.99 8.03 3.26
C GLN A 120 -10.64 8.21 2.60
N PHE A 121 -10.64 8.62 1.33
CA PHE A 121 -9.43 8.96 0.59
C PHE A 121 -9.27 10.47 0.42
N ARG A 122 -8.07 10.98 0.73
CA ARG A 122 -7.69 12.37 0.48
C ARG A 122 -6.32 12.42 -0.18
N ALA A 123 -6.19 13.19 -1.26
CA ALA A 123 -4.91 13.50 -1.89
C ALA A 123 -4.76 15.02 -2.06
N ARG A 124 -3.57 15.54 -1.71
CA ARG A 124 -3.25 16.96 -1.83
C ARG A 124 -1.83 17.14 -2.35
N ASP A 125 -1.60 18.16 -3.18
CA ASP A 125 -0.26 18.54 -3.65
C ASP A 125 0.49 17.38 -4.35
N CYS A 126 -0.24 16.49 -5.02
CA CYS A 126 0.33 15.32 -5.68
C CYS A 126 0.55 15.56 -7.19
N THR A 127 1.64 15.04 -7.74
CA THR A 127 1.97 15.15 -9.17
C THR A 127 2.20 13.78 -9.78
N ASP A 128 1.55 13.49 -10.91
CA ASP A 128 1.76 12.28 -11.72
C ASP A 128 1.61 10.95 -10.95
N CYS A 129 0.73 10.91 -9.94
CA CYS A 129 0.45 9.71 -9.15
C CYS A 129 -0.68 8.85 -9.73
N THR A 130 -0.58 7.54 -9.54
CA THR A 130 -1.60 6.55 -9.93
C THR A 130 -2.17 5.86 -8.69
N PHE A 131 -3.49 5.87 -8.53
CA PHE A 131 -4.22 5.30 -7.40
C PHE A 131 -5.11 4.14 -7.86
N PHE A 132 -4.85 2.92 -7.38
CA PHE A 132 -5.78 1.79 -7.46
C PHE A 132 -6.58 1.76 -6.17
N LEU A 133 -7.78 2.33 -6.22
CA LEU A 133 -8.49 2.79 -5.04
C LEU A 133 -9.86 2.11 -4.90
N PHE A 134 -10.16 1.67 -3.69
CA PHE A 134 -11.52 1.52 -3.19
C PHE A 134 -11.70 2.53 -2.06
N SER A 135 -12.76 3.34 -2.13
CA SER A 135 -13.11 4.32 -1.11
C SER A 135 -14.60 4.20 -0.82
N ALA A 136 -14.97 4.00 0.46
CA ALA A 136 -16.38 3.90 0.85
C ALA A 136 -17.12 5.24 0.69
N THR A 137 -16.40 6.35 0.79
CA THR A 137 -16.91 7.70 0.52
C THR A 137 -16.32 8.27 -0.77
N GLN A 138 -16.88 9.39 -1.23
CA GLN A 138 -16.30 10.14 -2.34
C GLN A 138 -14.85 10.55 -2.04
N PRO A 139 -13.86 10.18 -2.89
CA PRO A 139 -12.48 10.64 -2.75
C PRO A 139 -12.37 12.16 -2.89
N VAL A 140 -11.49 12.77 -2.10
CA VAL A 140 -11.20 14.22 -2.17
C VAL A 140 -9.80 14.43 -2.75
N VAL A 141 -9.70 15.34 -3.73
CA VAL A 141 -8.45 15.70 -4.39
C VAL A 141 -8.33 17.22 -4.43
N GLU A 142 -7.18 17.73 -4.00
CA GLU A 142 -6.89 19.17 -3.94
C GLU A 142 -5.49 19.46 -4.51
N SER A 143 -5.34 20.59 -5.20
CA SER A 143 -4.02 21.11 -5.65
C SER A 143 -3.10 20.09 -6.33
N SER A 144 -3.65 19.13 -7.08
CA SER A 144 -2.91 18.01 -7.65
C SER A 144 -3.04 17.95 -9.17
N VAL A 145 -2.01 17.45 -9.85
CA VAL A 145 -1.93 17.41 -11.33
C VAL A 145 -1.50 16.01 -11.79
N GLY A 146 -2.04 15.55 -12.92
CA GLY A 146 -1.61 14.28 -13.53
C GLY A 146 -2.07 13.02 -12.79
N LEU A 147 -3.07 13.11 -11.91
CA LEU A 147 -3.56 11.98 -11.14
C LEU A 147 -4.36 10.99 -12.00
N ARG A 148 -4.12 9.70 -11.80
CA ARG A 148 -4.85 8.60 -12.46
C ARG A 148 -5.51 7.73 -11.42
N PHE A 149 -6.75 7.32 -11.66
CA PHE A 149 -7.51 6.44 -10.78
C PHE A 149 -7.95 5.17 -11.50
N ALA A 150 -7.83 4.04 -10.82
CA ALA A 150 -8.30 2.73 -11.27
C ALA A 150 -8.94 1.97 -10.10
N CYS A 151 -9.70 0.93 -10.40
CA CYS A 151 -10.34 0.10 -9.36
C CYS A 151 -9.27 -0.62 -8.53
N TYR A 152 -9.52 -0.73 -7.22
CA TYR A 152 -8.70 -1.55 -6.33
C TYR A 152 -8.61 -2.99 -6.82
N THR A 153 -7.40 -3.51 -6.90
CA THR A 153 -7.11 -4.86 -7.41
C THR A 153 -5.94 -5.46 -6.63
N LEU A 154 -6.16 -5.81 -5.36
CA LEU A 154 -5.13 -6.47 -4.55
C LEU A 154 -5.69 -7.77 -3.96
N ASP A 155 -4.95 -8.85 -4.17
CA ASP A 155 -5.15 -10.13 -3.51
C ASP A 155 -3.84 -10.53 -2.85
N TYR A 156 -3.86 -10.93 -1.58
CA TYR A 156 -2.70 -11.49 -0.90
C TYR A 156 -3.11 -12.41 0.26
N PHE A 157 -2.32 -13.46 0.50
CA PHE A 157 -2.66 -14.48 1.49
C PHE A 157 -2.28 -14.07 2.92
N ARG A 158 -3.22 -14.18 3.86
CA ARG A 158 -2.99 -14.03 5.30
C ARG A 158 -2.69 -15.40 5.93
N GLY A 159 -1.47 -15.60 6.44
CA GLY A 159 -0.92 -16.89 6.88
C GLY A 159 -1.45 -17.52 8.17
N SER A 160 -2.76 -17.54 8.44
CA SER A 160 -3.29 -18.28 9.59
C SER A 160 -4.67 -18.90 9.33
N ARG A 161 -4.71 -20.25 9.32
CA ARG A 161 -5.89 -21.13 9.35
C ARG A 161 -6.90 -21.03 8.19
N GLY A 162 -6.44 -21.23 6.94
CA GLY A 162 -7.28 -21.83 5.90
C GLY A 162 -8.54 -21.08 5.47
N ILE A 163 -8.71 -19.81 5.85
CA ILE A 163 -9.78 -18.96 5.34
C ILE A 163 -9.09 -17.89 4.48
N PRO A 164 -9.17 -17.97 3.13
CA PRO A 164 -8.84 -16.82 2.32
C PRO A 164 -9.86 -15.74 2.68
N TYR A 165 -9.45 -14.70 3.41
CA TYR A 165 -10.20 -13.45 3.39
C TYR A 165 -9.98 -12.86 2.01
N LEU A 166 -10.80 -13.36 1.10
CA LEU A 166 -10.91 -12.93 -0.27
C LEU A 166 -11.53 -11.54 -0.25
N TYR A 167 -10.71 -10.50 -0.14
CA TYR A 167 -11.15 -9.14 -0.38
C TYR A 167 -11.26 -8.92 -1.90
N ILE A 168 -12.12 -9.68 -2.59
CA ILE A 168 -12.62 -9.25 -3.90
C ILE A 168 -13.61 -8.13 -3.61
N LEU A 169 -13.07 -6.92 -3.49
CA LEU A 169 -13.84 -5.71 -3.71
C LEU A 169 -13.66 -5.36 -5.20
N SER A 170 -14.27 -6.16 -6.07
CA SER A 170 -14.54 -5.70 -7.42
C SER A 170 -15.50 -4.52 -7.29
N CYS A 171 -15.05 -3.32 -7.67
CA CYS A 171 -15.90 -2.14 -7.74
C CYS A 171 -17.17 -2.43 -8.54
N PHE A 172 -18.30 -2.59 -7.84
CA PHE A 172 -19.67 -2.32 -8.30
C PHE A 172 -20.49 -1.85 -7.10
#